data_AF-B8EKP8-F1
#
_entry.id   AF-B8EKP8-F1
#
_cell.length_a   1.000
_cell.length_b   1.000
_cell.length_c   1.000
_cell.angle_alpha   90.00
_cell.angle_beta   90.00
_cell.angle_gamma   90.00
#
_symmetry.space_group_name_H-M   'P 1'
#
loop_
_entity.id
_entity.type
_entity.pdbx_description
1 polymer ?
#
loop_
_entity_poly.entity_id
_entity_poly.type
_entity_poly.pdbx_seq_one_letter_code
_entity_poly.pdbx_strand_id
1 'polypeptide(L)'
;MDAIERFEAEFWAFKRPLRRHLEIAEAGVVLGADTVLAPMRPGGEGAALDLSGEDRMLALLCAGFFTPVDARILTKLRRAGEFFAKGEKALAQIHLAQLGLPPLRAEQALRLALADRLIETGFDPGALCKSLGFDLPAGLKKFNPDQPRDEHGRWTSGGAGVAEGRSISPGGPHGGDKSEEDKLEDFKSKFEEDSPQEDIQHGRPINPLGPTPAPFAGQRSAGASGPKPADFVGRDFGKYGVGVEKPDLKIGFWNDHAKDQARERMLSVDEIRDIVANPLLVTRQSNSRFLFLNDNGAAIVDDNGRLVRNYGSSNFKQGILDILKRIHSGER
;
A
#
# COMPACT_ATOMS: atom_id res chain seq x y z
N MET A 1 29.10 -2.89 16.90
CA MET A 1 28.34 -2.92 15.65
C MET A 1 27.29 -4.00 15.82
N ASP A 2 26.03 -3.62 15.79
CA ASP A 2 24.89 -4.55 15.87
C ASP A 2 24.88 -5.45 14.60
N ALA A 3 24.30 -6.64 14.68
CA ALA A 3 24.14 -7.54 13.55
C ALA A 3 23.36 -6.88 12.39
N ILE A 4 22.41 -6.00 12.73
CA ILE A 4 21.63 -5.20 11.79
C ILE A 4 22.55 -4.18 11.08
N GLU A 5 23.33 -3.40 11.83
CA GLU A 5 24.27 -2.41 11.24
C GLU A 5 25.29 -3.06 10.30
N ARG A 6 25.78 -4.27 10.66
CA ARG A 6 26.67 -5.03 9.78
C ARG A 6 25.97 -5.47 8.50
N PHE A 7 24.73 -5.95 8.60
CA PHE A 7 23.95 -6.33 7.42
C PHE A 7 23.66 -5.15 6.51
N GLU A 8 23.27 -4.00 7.07
CA GLU A 8 23.05 -2.79 6.28
C GLU A 8 24.33 -2.35 5.56
N ALA A 9 25.47 -2.37 6.25
CA ALA A 9 26.76 -2.07 5.65
C ALA A 9 27.10 -3.06 4.52
N GLU A 10 26.85 -4.37 4.71
CA GLU A 10 27.01 -5.38 3.67
C GLU A 10 26.08 -5.13 2.48
N PHE A 11 24.81 -4.81 2.72
CA PHE A 11 23.80 -4.55 1.70
C PHE A 11 24.20 -3.35 0.84
N TRP A 12 24.62 -2.24 1.45
CA TRP A 12 25.05 -1.04 0.74
C TRP A 12 26.43 -1.20 0.08
N ALA A 13 27.30 -2.06 0.62
CA ALA A 13 28.57 -2.42 -0.01
C ALA A 13 28.36 -3.30 -1.26
N PHE A 14 27.31 -4.12 -1.27
CA PHE A 14 26.92 -4.91 -2.43
C PHE A 14 26.37 -3.99 -3.53
N LYS A 15 27.18 -3.76 -4.57
CA LYS A 15 26.74 -3.13 -5.83
C LYS A 15 25.86 -4.07 -6.67
N ARG A 16 24.89 -4.77 -6.05
CA ARG A 16 23.94 -5.58 -6.82
C ARG A 16 23.00 -4.65 -7.58
N PRO A 17 22.67 -4.97 -8.84
CA PRO A 17 21.66 -4.23 -9.56
C PRO A 17 20.32 -4.36 -8.82
N LEU A 18 19.73 -3.22 -8.48
CA LEU A 18 18.45 -3.18 -7.81
C LEU A 18 17.32 -3.50 -8.80
N ARG A 19 16.70 -4.67 -8.69
CA ARG A 19 15.53 -5.05 -9.49
C ARG A 19 14.28 -4.40 -8.93
N ARG A 20 13.85 -3.33 -9.59
CA ARG A 20 12.70 -2.53 -9.14
C ARG A 20 11.35 -3.21 -9.43
N HIS A 21 11.34 -4.23 -10.27
CA HIS A 21 10.15 -4.97 -10.68
C HIS A 21 10.36 -6.47 -10.48
N LEU A 22 9.26 -7.21 -10.42
CA LEU A 22 9.29 -8.66 -10.44
C LEU A 22 9.78 -9.14 -11.80
N GLU A 23 10.79 -10.01 -11.77
CA GLU A 23 11.40 -10.58 -12.95
C GLU A 23 11.63 -12.07 -12.74
N ILE A 24 11.52 -12.86 -13.81
CA ILE A 24 11.92 -14.28 -13.77
C ILE A 24 13.38 -14.37 -14.21
N ALA A 25 14.25 -14.71 -13.27
CA ALA A 25 15.68 -14.95 -13.48
C ALA A 25 15.99 -16.45 -13.39
N GLU A 26 17.26 -16.82 -13.59
CA GLU A 26 17.71 -18.22 -13.50
C GLU A 26 17.39 -18.85 -12.14
N ALA A 27 17.49 -18.07 -11.06
CA ALA A 27 17.19 -18.51 -9.71
C ALA A 27 15.69 -18.64 -9.41
N GLY A 28 14.81 -18.07 -10.24
CA GLY A 28 13.35 -18.01 -10.00
C GLY A 28 12.77 -16.61 -10.14
N VAL A 29 11.64 -16.34 -9.46
CA VAL A 29 11.06 -15.00 -9.38
C VAL A 29 11.87 -14.16 -8.40
N VAL A 30 12.48 -13.09 -8.89
CA VAL A 30 13.36 -12.21 -8.10
C VAL A 30 12.79 -10.80 -7.99
N LEU A 31 13.12 -10.13 -6.87
CA LEU A 31 12.77 -8.75 -6.59
C LEU A 31 13.85 -8.08 -5.71
N GLY A 32 14.05 -6.78 -5.87
CA GLY A 32 14.97 -6.01 -5.03
C GLY A 32 16.44 -6.40 -5.25
N ALA A 33 17.14 -6.75 -4.17
CA ALA A 33 18.57 -7.09 -4.19
C ALA A 33 18.81 -8.58 -4.54
N ASP A 34 18.17 -9.04 -5.61
CA ASP A 34 18.10 -10.46 -6.02
C ASP A 34 17.45 -11.38 -4.98
N THR A 35 16.52 -10.86 -4.17
CA THR A 35 15.74 -11.70 -3.26
C THR A 35 14.83 -12.63 -4.06
N VAL A 36 14.96 -13.94 -3.84
CA VAL A 36 14.19 -14.96 -4.55
C VAL A 36 12.87 -15.19 -3.83
N LEU A 37 11.76 -14.80 -4.44
CA LEU A 37 10.43 -15.03 -3.90
C LEU A 37 9.97 -16.46 -4.12
N ALA A 38 10.15 -16.95 -5.34
CA ALA A 38 9.78 -18.31 -5.77
C ALA A 38 10.98 -18.92 -6.49
N PRO A 39 11.69 -19.90 -5.88
CA PRO A 39 12.88 -20.46 -6.49
C PRO A 39 12.53 -21.29 -7.73
N MET A 40 13.48 -21.44 -8.63
CA MET A 40 13.35 -22.36 -9.75
C MET A 40 13.49 -23.81 -9.26
N ARG A 41 12.53 -24.68 -9.59
CA ARG A 41 12.69 -26.12 -9.40
C ARG A 41 13.57 -26.69 -10.52
N PRO A 42 14.59 -27.49 -10.16
CA PRO A 42 15.26 -28.33 -11.13
C PRO A 42 14.31 -29.46 -11.55
N GLY A 43 13.81 -29.40 -12.79
CA GLY A 43 12.93 -30.40 -13.38
C GLY A 43 13.43 -30.84 -14.76
N GLY A 44 13.37 -32.14 -15.05
CA GLY A 44 13.89 -32.73 -16.29
C GLY A 44 13.17 -32.31 -17.58
N GLU A 45 11.96 -31.76 -17.48
CA GLU A 45 11.20 -31.15 -18.58
C GLU A 45 11.01 -29.65 -18.31
N GLY A 46 12.09 -28.89 -18.43
CA GLY A 46 12.06 -27.43 -18.33
C GLY A 46 12.06 -26.88 -16.90
N ALA A 47 12.60 -25.67 -16.78
CA ALA A 47 12.67 -24.94 -15.51
C ALA A 47 11.27 -24.45 -15.12
N ALA A 48 10.78 -24.86 -13.95
CA ALA A 48 9.46 -24.47 -13.43
C ALA A 48 9.60 -23.75 -12.08
N LEU A 49 8.73 -22.79 -11.79
CA LEU A 49 8.76 -22.04 -10.53
C LEU A 49 8.20 -22.86 -9.37
N ASP A 50 8.91 -22.90 -8.24
CA ASP A 50 8.42 -23.45 -6.99
C ASP A 50 7.49 -22.46 -6.29
N LEU A 51 6.19 -22.74 -6.37
CA LEU A 51 5.16 -21.92 -5.74
C LEU A 51 4.57 -22.58 -4.49
N SER A 52 5.25 -23.56 -3.89
CA SER A 52 4.79 -24.22 -2.66
C SER A 52 4.89 -23.32 -1.42
N GLY A 53 5.89 -22.42 -1.37
CA GLY A 53 6.11 -21.46 -0.28
C GLY A 53 5.25 -20.19 -0.38
N GLU A 54 3.92 -20.35 -0.46
CA GLU A 54 2.98 -19.23 -0.62
C GLU A 54 3.00 -18.24 0.54
N ASP A 55 3.16 -18.75 1.75
CA ASP A 55 3.31 -17.98 2.99
C ASP A 55 4.60 -17.15 2.98
N ARG A 56 5.74 -17.75 2.60
CA ARG A 56 7.01 -17.04 2.43
C ARG A 56 6.91 -15.95 1.37
N MET A 57 6.33 -16.24 0.20
CA MET A 57 6.15 -15.25 -0.86
C MET A 57 5.34 -14.04 -0.39
N LEU A 58 4.21 -14.28 0.29
CA LEU A 58 3.38 -13.22 0.81
C LEU A 58 4.06 -12.44 1.92
N ALA A 59 4.77 -13.12 2.84
CA ALA A 59 5.49 -12.47 3.92
C ALA A 59 6.60 -11.54 3.41
N LEU A 60 7.36 -12.00 2.41
CA LEU A 60 8.38 -11.18 1.76
C LEU A 60 7.79 -9.96 1.07
N LEU A 61 6.70 -10.11 0.33
CA LEU A 61 6.03 -8.98 -0.33
C LEU A 61 5.42 -8.01 0.68
N CYS A 62 4.82 -8.51 1.76
CA CYS A 62 4.35 -7.68 2.87
C CYS A 62 5.49 -6.89 3.52
N ALA A 63 6.64 -7.52 3.75
CA ALA A 63 7.81 -6.87 4.35
C ALA A 63 8.43 -5.82 3.43
N GLY A 64 8.58 -6.14 2.13
CA GLY A 64 9.17 -5.25 1.14
C GLY A 64 8.31 -4.01 0.87
N PHE A 65 7.00 -4.20 0.65
CA PHE A 65 6.08 -3.10 0.35
C PHE A 65 5.49 -2.43 1.58
N PHE A 66 5.66 -3.04 2.76
CA PHE A 66 5.11 -2.56 4.01
C PHE A 66 3.57 -2.40 3.94
N THR A 67 2.91 -3.32 3.24
CA THR A 67 1.46 -3.32 3.04
C THR A 67 0.93 -4.74 3.07
N PRO A 68 -0.33 -4.95 3.49
CA PRO A 68 -0.94 -6.27 3.40
C PRO A 68 -1.14 -6.62 1.91
N VAL A 69 -0.68 -7.81 1.53
CA VAL A 69 -0.73 -8.29 0.14
C VAL A 69 -1.88 -9.28 0.00
N ASP A 70 -2.77 -9.03 -0.96
CA ASP A 70 -3.94 -9.88 -1.24
C ASP A 70 -3.52 -11.24 -1.81
N ALA A 71 -4.08 -12.34 -1.30
CA ALA A 71 -3.80 -13.70 -1.77
C ALA A 71 -4.03 -13.91 -3.28
N ARG A 72 -4.84 -13.08 -3.94
CA ARG A 72 -5.06 -13.09 -5.39
C ARG A 72 -3.78 -12.94 -6.19
N ILE A 73 -2.73 -12.32 -5.63
CA ILE A 73 -1.42 -12.23 -6.29
C ILE A 73 -0.83 -13.60 -6.59
N LEU A 74 -1.11 -14.61 -5.74
CA LEU A 74 -0.60 -15.97 -5.91
C LEU A 74 -1.19 -16.61 -7.16
N THR A 75 -2.43 -16.28 -7.51
CA THR A 75 -3.05 -16.80 -8.74
C THR A 75 -2.34 -16.27 -9.99
N LYS A 76 -1.94 -15.00 -9.98
CA LYS A 76 -1.17 -14.39 -11.07
C LYS A 76 0.26 -14.92 -11.12
N LEU A 77 0.90 -15.14 -9.97
CA LEU A 77 2.22 -15.79 -9.90
C LEU A 77 2.18 -17.24 -10.43
N ARG A 78 1.13 -18.00 -10.10
CA ARG A 78 0.91 -19.35 -10.66
C ARG A 78 0.78 -19.32 -12.18
N ARG A 79 -0.07 -18.44 -12.73
CA ARG A 79 -0.17 -18.26 -14.19
C ARG A 79 1.16 -17.86 -14.81
N ALA A 80 1.90 -16.93 -14.21
CA ALA A 80 3.22 -16.55 -14.69
C ALA A 80 4.18 -17.76 -14.73
N GLY A 81 4.17 -18.61 -13.70
CA GLY A 81 4.94 -19.86 -13.66
C GLY A 81 4.53 -20.86 -14.73
N GLU A 82 3.23 -21.05 -14.97
CA GLU A 82 2.70 -21.93 -16.02
C GLU A 82 3.14 -21.47 -17.42
N PHE A 83 3.01 -20.17 -17.72
CA PHE A 83 3.47 -19.62 -19.00
C PHE A 83 4.98 -19.72 -19.16
N PHE A 84 5.74 -19.48 -18.08
CA PHE A 84 7.19 -19.62 -18.11
C PHE A 84 7.62 -21.07 -18.40
N ALA A 85 6.97 -22.06 -17.76
CA ALA A 85 7.25 -23.47 -17.99
C ALA A 85 6.97 -23.92 -19.44
N LYS A 86 6.02 -23.27 -20.12
CA LYS A 86 5.74 -23.47 -21.56
C LYS A 86 6.73 -22.75 -22.49
N GLY A 87 7.69 -22.00 -21.96
CA GLY A 87 8.61 -21.16 -22.72
C GLY A 87 8.03 -19.80 -23.14
N GLU A 88 6.81 -19.47 -22.73
CA GLU A 88 6.11 -18.23 -23.08
C GLU A 88 6.54 -17.07 -22.15
N LYS A 89 7.83 -16.69 -22.22
CA LYS A 89 8.45 -15.71 -21.32
C LYS A 89 7.76 -14.33 -21.31
N ALA A 90 7.30 -13.88 -22.48
CA ALA A 90 6.62 -12.59 -22.59
C ALA A 90 5.27 -12.58 -21.84
N LEU A 91 4.47 -13.65 -21.98
CA LEU A 91 3.19 -13.78 -21.27
C LEU A 91 3.39 -13.97 -19.76
N ALA A 92 4.43 -14.71 -19.37
CA ALA A 92 4.83 -14.79 -17.97
C ALA A 92 5.13 -13.39 -17.38
N GLN A 93 5.92 -12.57 -18.08
CA GLN A 93 6.26 -11.22 -17.64
C GLN A 93 5.05 -10.28 -17.63
N ILE A 94 4.11 -10.42 -18.58
CA ILE A 94 2.84 -9.67 -18.58
C ILE A 94 2.03 -10.00 -17.32
N HIS A 95 1.93 -11.27 -16.93
CA HIS A 95 1.24 -11.66 -15.70
C HIS A 95 1.90 -11.12 -14.43
N LEU A 96 3.24 -11.05 -14.40
CA LEU A 96 3.96 -10.37 -13.31
C LEU A 96 3.67 -8.87 -13.29
N ALA A 97 3.69 -8.19 -14.44
CA ALA A 97 3.37 -6.77 -14.52
C ALA A 97 1.91 -6.47 -14.09
N GLN A 98 0.97 -7.36 -14.41
CA GLN A 98 -0.43 -7.27 -13.99
C GLN A 98 -0.63 -7.38 -12.47
N LEU A 99 0.38 -7.75 -11.69
CA LEU A 99 0.32 -7.66 -10.23
C LEU A 99 0.16 -6.20 -9.76
N GLY A 100 0.58 -5.22 -10.56
CA GLY A 100 0.39 -3.80 -10.26
C GLY A 100 1.20 -3.32 -9.05
N LEU A 101 2.25 -4.05 -8.67
CA LEU A 101 3.13 -3.64 -7.60
C LEU A 101 3.93 -2.40 -8.02
N PRO A 102 4.05 -1.38 -7.15
CA PRO A 102 4.85 -0.20 -7.46
C PRO A 102 6.33 -0.58 -7.61
N PRO A 103 7.13 0.23 -8.33
CA PRO A 103 8.57 0.02 -8.40
C PRO A 103 9.19 0.05 -7.00
N LEU A 104 10.07 -0.92 -6.72
CA LEU A 104 10.71 -1.06 -5.42
C LEU A 104 11.78 0.02 -5.19
N ARG A 105 11.74 0.65 -4.01
CA ARG A 105 12.77 1.58 -3.52
C ARG A 105 13.92 0.83 -2.84
N ALA A 106 15.03 1.51 -2.60
CA ALA A 106 16.22 0.88 -2.02
C ALA A 106 15.97 0.40 -0.57
N GLU A 107 15.24 1.17 0.23
CA GLU A 107 14.87 0.81 1.60
C GLU A 107 13.90 -0.38 1.63
N GLN A 108 12.98 -0.44 0.66
CA GLN A 108 12.05 -1.56 0.51
C GLN A 108 12.79 -2.84 0.11
N ALA A 109 13.81 -2.74 -0.74
CA ALA A 109 14.67 -3.86 -1.09
C ALA A 109 15.53 -4.34 0.08
N LEU A 110 16.01 -3.42 0.92
CA LEU A 110 16.70 -3.76 2.16
C LEU A 110 15.79 -4.54 3.11
N ARG A 111 14.56 -4.06 3.35
CA ARG A 111 13.57 -4.77 4.18
C ARG A 111 13.24 -6.15 3.63
N LEU A 112 13.05 -6.25 2.32
CA LEU A 112 12.80 -7.50 1.61
C LEU A 112 13.96 -8.50 1.83
N ALA A 113 15.21 -8.06 1.67
CA ALA A 113 16.39 -8.90 1.87
C ALA A 113 16.60 -9.31 3.33
N LEU A 114 16.27 -8.42 4.29
CA LEU A 114 16.34 -8.71 5.72
C LEU A 114 15.28 -9.74 6.12
N ALA A 115 14.04 -9.55 5.64
CA ALA A 115 12.95 -10.51 5.81
C ALA A 115 13.31 -11.89 5.26
N ASP A 116 13.96 -11.94 4.10
CA ASP A 116 14.43 -13.18 3.50
C ASP A 116 15.43 -13.91 4.40
N ARG A 117 16.48 -13.21 4.86
CA ARG A 117 17.46 -13.78 5.81
C ARG A 117 16.83 -14.24 7.11
N LEU A 118 15.82 -13.53 7.63
CA LEU A 118 15.10 -13.96 8.83
C LEU A 118 14.37 -15.29 8.58
N ILE A 119 13.66 -15.40 7.46
CA ILE A 119 12.95 -16.64 7.11
C ILE A 119 13.95 -17.78 6.86
N GLU A 120 15.06 -17.52 6.18
CA GLU A 120 16.13 -18.51 5.95
C GLU A 120 16.75 -19.02 7.26
N THR A 121 16.82 -18.18 8.30
CA THR A 121 17.29 -18.59 9.64
C THR A 121 16.21 -19.28 10.48
N GLY A 122 15.03 -19.53 9.90
CA GLY A 122 13.93 -20.29 10.50
C GLY A 122 12.85 -19.43 11.16
N PHE A 123 12.85 -18.12 10.94
CA PHE A 123 11.77 -17.25 11.43
C PHE A 123 10.48 -17.53 10.66
N ASP A 124 9.38 -17.77 11.37
CA ASP A 124 8.10 -18.12 10.76
C ASP A 124 7.54 -16.96 9.91
N PRO A 125 7.17 -17.19 8.63
CA PRO A 125 6.62 -16.15 7.75
C PRO A 125 5.34 -15.50 8.30
N GLY A 126 4.48 -16.27 8.98
CA GLY A 126 3.27 -15.75 9.60
C GLY A 126 3.56 -14.85 10.80
N ALA A 127 4.50 -15.24 11.65
CA ALA A 127 5.00 -14.43 12.75
C ALA A 127 5.66 -13.14 12.24
N LEU A 128 6.37 -13.21 11.10
CA LEU A 128 6.96 -12.02 10.46
C LEU A 128 5.87 -11.03 10.06
N CYS A 129 4.85 -11.48 9.31
CA CYS A 129 3.71 -10.62 8.98
C CYS A 129 3.04 -10.03 10.22
N LYS A 130 2.82 -10.85 11.25
CA LYS A 130 2.18 -10.40 12.49
C LYS A 130 3.00 -9.34 13.21
N SER A 131 4.32 -9.47 13.22
CA SER A 131 5.24 -8.46 13.78
C SER A 131 5.19 -7.13 13.02
N LEU A 132 4.88 -7.17 11.73
CA LEU A 132 4.67 -6.00 10.88
C LEU A 132 3.25 -5.42 11.01
N GLY A 133 2.39 -6.01 11.84
CA GLY A 133 1.00 -5.59 12.05
C GLY A 133 0.02 -6.11 10.99
N PHE A 134 0.38 -7.15 10.25
CA PHE A 134 -0.45 -7.76 9.21
C PHE A 134 -0.75 -9.23 9.52
N ASP A 135 -1.93 -9.70 9.13
CA ASP A 135 -2.24 -11.12 9.16
C ASP A 135 -2.11 -11.70 7.75
N LEU A 136 -1.47 -12.88 7.64
CA LEU A 136 -1.51 -13.64 6.39
C LEU A 136 -2.95 -14.12 6.13
N PRO A 137 -3.40 -14.11 4.85
CA PRO A 137 -4.72 -14.59 4.47
C PRO A 137 -5.06 -15.98 5.06
N ALA A 138 -6.23 -16.08 5.70
CA ALA A 138 -6.74 -17.36 6.20
C ALA A 138 -6.89 -18.37 5.05
N GLY A 139 -6.46 -19.61 5.26
CA GLY A 139 -6.48 -20.67 4.24
C GLY A 139 -5.16 -20.87 3.48
N LEU A 140 -4.11 -20.11 3.78
CA LEU A 140 -2.75 -20.38 3.29
C LEU A 140 -2.09 -21.59 3.96
N LYS A 141 -2.53 -21.95 5.18
CA LYS A 141 -2.21 -23.25 5.80
C LYS A 141 -2.85 -24.36 4.99
N LYS A 142 -2.21 -24.76 3.89
CA LYS A 142 -2.56 -25.97 3.16
C LYS A 142 -2.01 -27.19 3.89
N PHE A 143 -2.88 -28.18 4.02
CA PHE A 143 -2.62 -29.60 4.25
C PHE A 143 -1.41 -29.94 5.13
N ASN A 144 -1.66 -30.22 6.41
CA ASN A 144 -0.71 -31.00 7.21
C ASN A 144 -1.08 -32.49 7.04
N PRO A 145 -0.19 -33.34 6.47
CA PRO A 145 -0.44 -34.78 6.31
C PRO A 145 -0.75 -35.48 7.64
N ASP A 146 -0.28 -34.94 8.77
CA ASP A 146 -0.49 -35.45 10.12
C ASP A 146 -1.74 -34.87 10.81
N GLN A 147 -2.59 -34.10 10.10
CA GLN A 147 -3.86 -33.66 10.66
C GLN A 147 -4.76 -34.87 10.95
N PRO A 148 -5.36 -34.96 12.15
CA PRO A 148 -6.23 -36.07 12.49
C PRO A 148 -7.41 -36.13 11.51
N ARG A 149 -7.57 -37.29 10.89
CA ARG A 149 -8.69 -37.65 10.02
C ARG A 149 -9.59 -38.62 10.77
N ASP A 150 -10.86 -38.61 10.43
CA ASP A 150 -11.72 -39.73 10.83
C ASP A 150 -11.33 -41.01 10.04
N GLU A 151 -11.90 -42.14 10.45
CA GLU A 151 -11.69 -43.44 9.81
C GLU A 151 -12.07 -43.47 8.32
N HIS A 152 -12.76 -42.42 7.82
CA HIS A 152 -13.25 -42.31 6.46
C HIS A 152 -12.50 -41.21 5.68
N GLY A 153 -11.38 -40.70 6.21
CA GLY A 153 -10.53 -39.71 5.56
C GLY A 153 -11.06 -38.26 5.57
N ARG A 154 -12.16 -37.99 6.26
CA ARG A 154 -12.76 -36.66 6.38
C ARG A 154 -12.12 -35.88 7.52
N TRP A 155 -12.25 -34.56 7.45
CA TRP A 155 -11.72 -33.64 8.45
C TRP A 155 -12.56 -33.72 9.72
N THR A 156 -11.95 -34.00 10.87
CA THR A 156 -12.64 -33.87 12.16
C THR A 156 -12.66 -32.41 12.57
N SER A 157 -13.85 -31.82 12.75
CA SER A 157 -14.03 -30.44 13.21
C SER A 157 -13.68 -30.31 14.71
N GLY A 158 -12.39 -30.31 15.03
CA GLY A 158 -11.89 -30.15 16.39
C GLY A 158 -11.03 -28.89 16.51
N GLY A 159 -11.67 -27.74 16.75
CA GLY A 159 -11.01 -26.46 16.97
C GLY A 159 -12.02 -25.34 17.18
N ALA A 160 -12.40 -25.15 18.45
CA ALA A 160 -13.47 -24.29 18.96
C ALA A 160 -13.58 -22.87 18.38
N GLY A 161 -14.82 -22.44 18.13
CA GLY A 161 -15.21 -21.07 17.80
C GLY A 161 -16.63 -21.01 17.22
N VAL A 162 -17.63 -21.26 18.07
CA VAL A 162 -19.07 -21.29 17.74
C VAL A 162 -19.64 -19.88 17.58
N ALA A 163 -20.34 -19.65 16.47
CA ALA A 163 -21.61 -18.90 16.35
C ALA A 163 -22.13 -19.16 14.91
N GLU A 164 -22.97 -20.17 14.69
CA GLU A 164 -24.44 -20.04 14.59
C GLU A 164 -24.88 -18.78 13.82
N GLY A 165 -25.59 -18.82 12.71
CA GLY A 165 -26.16 -19.91 11.94
C GLY A 165 -26.89 -19.29 10.74
N ARG A 166 -26.78 -19.92 9.57
CA ARG A 166 -27.77 -19.74 8.50
C ARG A 166 -27.81 -20.99 7.64
N SER A 167 -28.78 -21.83 7.97
CA SER A 167 -29.30 -22.89 7.12
C SER A 167 -29.77 -22.31 5.80
N ILE A 168 -29.18 -22.76 4.69
CA ILE A 168 -29.78 -22.60 3.36
C ILE A 168 -29.85 -24.00 2.74
N SER A 169 -31.08 -24.44 2.52
CA SER A 169 -31.48 -25.70 1.92
C SER A 169 -31.01 -25.84 0.46
N PRO A 170 -30.91 -27.07 -0.06
CA PRO A 170 -30.47 -27.35 -1.42
C PRO A 170 -31.64 -27.28 -2.41
N GLY A 171 -31.46 -26.60 -3.55
CA GLY A 171 -32.41 -26.73 -4.66
C GLY A 171 -32.37 -25.61 -5.72
N GLY A 172 -31.86 -25.96 -6.91
CA GLY A 172 -32.22 -25.34 -8.19
C GLY A 172 -31.15 -24.46 -8.85
N PRO A 173 -31.25 -24.25 -10.18
CA PRO A 173 -31.06 -25.26 -11.22
C PRO A 173 -29.89 -24.89 -12.16
N HIS A 174 -29.45 -25.86 -12.95
CA HIS A 174 -28.48 -25.72 -14.04
C HIS A 174 -28.73 -24.46 -14.90
N GLY A 175 -27.74 -23.56 -14.91
CA GLY A 175 -27.63 -22.43 -15.85
C GLY A 175 -26.41 -22.65 -16.73
N GLY A 176 -26.64 -22.74 -18.04
CA GLY A 176 -25.73 -23.25 -19.06
C GLY A 176 -24.40 -22.50 -19.20
N ASP A 177 -23.43 -23.24 -19.74
CA ASP A 177 -22.18 -22.74 -20.28
C ASP A 177 -22.44 -21.59 -21.25
N LYS A 178 -22.08 -20.37 -20.85
CA LYS A 178 -21.88 -19.26 -21.77
C LYS A 178 -20.51 -19.43 -22.42
N SER A 179 -20.46 -19.39 -23.74
CA SER A 179 -19.24 -19.44 -24.52
C SER A 179 -18.29 -18.30 -24.12
N GLU A 180 -16.99 -18.49 -24.33
CA GLU A 180 -15.96 -17.48 -24.02
C GLU A 180 -16.15 -16.18 -24.80
N GLU A 181 -16.85 -16.20 -25.95
CA GLU A 181 -17.18 -15.02 -26.74
C GLU A 181 -18.23 -14.13 -26.07
N ASP A 182 -19.27 -14.70 -25.45
CA ASP A 182 -20.30 -13.93 -24.73
C ASP A 182 -19.73 -13.20 -23.51
N LYS A 183 -18.66 -13.73 -22.90
CA LYS A 183 -17.98 -13.09 -21.76
C LYS A 183 -17.08 -11.93 -22.20
N LEU A 184 -16.64 -11.91 -23.46
CA LEU A 184 -15.76 -10.86 -23.99
C LEU A 184 -16.53 -9.60 -24.38
N GLU A 185 -17.75 -9.74 -24.88
CA GLU A 185 -18.60 -8.59 -25.24
C GLU A 185 -19.11 -7.84 -24.00
N ASP A 186 -19.46 -8.57 -22.93
CA ASP A 186 -19.88 -7.99 -21.65
C ASP A 186 -18.74 -7.23 -20.93
N PHE A 187 -17.49 -7.51 -21.31
CA PHE A 187 -16.30 -6.80 -20.81
C PHE A 187 -15.96 -5.55 -21.62
N LYS A 188 -16.30 -5.51 -22.92
CA LYS A 188 -16.09 -4.36 -23.81
C LYS A 188 -17.12 -3.25 -23.58
N SER A 189 -18.39 -3.62 -23.40
CA SER A 189 -19.48 -2.65 -23.15
C SER A 189 -19.25 -1.80 -21.90
N LYS A 190 -18.49 -2.31 -20.93
CA LYS A 190 -18.17 -1.62 -19.66
C LYS A 190 -17.08 -0.56 -19.74
N PHE A 191 -16.38 -0.43 -20.88
CA PHE A 191 -15.29 0.53 -21.07
C PHE A 191 -15.63 1.67 -22.05
N GLU A 192 -16.77 1.59 -22.76
CA GLU A 192 -17.16 2.59 -23.77
C GLU A 192 -18.12 3.69 -23.26
N GLU A 193 -18.65 3.59 -22.04
CA GLU A 193 -19.50 4.63 -21.43
C GLU A 193 -18.78 5.32 -20.25
N ASP A 194 -17.87 6.25 -20.58
CA ASP A 194 -17.60 7.52 -19.87
C ASP A 194 -16.18 8.01 -20.22
N SER A 195 -16.08 8.75 -21.32
CA SER A 195 -14.91 9.58 -21.62
C SER A 195 -15.37 10.99 -21.97
N PRO A 196 -15.31 11.95 -21.04
CA PRO A 196 -15.32 13.35 -21.40
C PRO A 196 -13.96 13.69 -22.02
N GLN A 197 -13.93 13.83 -23.34
CA GLN A 197 -12.90 14.54 -24.07
C GLN A 197 -12.97 16.02 -23.72
N GLU A 198 -11.94 16.58 -23.10
CA GLU A 198 -11.62 18.01 -23.22
C GLU A 198 -10.09 18.20 -23.36
N ASP A 199 -9.71 18.67 -24.56
CA ASP A 199 -8.60 19.56 -24.91
C ASP A 199 -7.19 19.33 -24.31
N ILE A 200 -6.44 18.45 -24.97
CA ILE A 200 -4.97 18.46 -24.94
C ILE A 200 -4.47 19.37 -26.07
N GLN A 201 -4.21 20.64 -25.76
CA GLN A 201 -3.36 21.48 -26.61
C GLN A 201 -1.89 21.11 -26.38
N HIS A 202 -1.24 20.63 -27.44
CA HIS A 202 0.17 20.33 -27.47
C HIS A 202 1.04 21.61 -27.42
N GLY A 203 2.06 21.57 -26.57
CA GLY A 203 3.38 22.09 -26.92
C GLY A 203 3.92 23.23 -26.07
N ARG A 204 4.76 22.90 -25.07
CA ARG A 204 6.07 23.56 -24.83
C ARG A 204 7.06 22.55 -24.22
N PRO A 205 8.35 22.57 -24.61
CA PRO A 205 9.37 21.70 -24.04
C PRO A 205 9.57 22.02 -22.56
N ILE A 206 9.65 20.97 -21.73
CA ILE A 206 9.96 21.06 -20.31
C ILE A 206 11.44 21.39 -20.18
N ASN A 207 11.74 22.55 -19.59
CA ASN A 207 13.09 22.98 -19.25
C ASN A 207 13.51 22.26 -17.95
N PRO A 208 14.55 21.41 -17.91
CA PRO A 208 14.86 20.56 -16.76
C PRO A 208 15.53 21.28 -15.57
N LEU A 209 15.54 22.62 -15.55
CA LEU A 209 16.15 23.44 -14.50
C LEU A 209 15.28 24.67 -14.16
N GLY A 210 14.04 24.43 -13.73
CA GLY A 210 13.23 25.47 -13.08
C GLY A 210 13.79 25.79 -11.67
N PRO A 211 13.71 27.04 -11.20
CA PRO A 211 14.23 27.40 -9.89
C PRO A 211 13.44 26.69 -8.78
N THR A 212 14.17 26.25 -7.75
CA THR A 212 13.63 25.70 -6.51
C THR A 212 12.51 26.60 -5.98
N PRO A 213 11.31 26.09 -5.66
CA PRO A 213 10.29 26.90 -5.01
C PRO A 213 10.84 27.35 -3.66
N ALA A 214 10.98 28.66 -3.48
CA ALA A 214 11.28 29.24 -2.18
C ALA A 214 10.18 28.82 -1.19
N PRO A 215 10.52 28.53 0.07
CA PRO A 215 9.50 28.37 1.10
C PRO A 215 8.63 29.64 1.12
N PHE A 216 7.31 29.48 1.20
CA PHE A 216 6.37 30.55 1.55
C PHE A 216 6.61 30.99 3.00
N ALA A 217 7.84 31.39 3.33
CA ALA A 217 8.23 31.97 4.59
C ALA A 217 8.11 33.50 4.44
N GLY A 218 6.88 34.00 4.31
CA GLY A 218 6.61 35.37 4.68
C GLY A 218 6.88 35.51 6.17
N GLN A 219 7.86 36.32 6.55
CA GLN A 219 8.11 36.68 7.95
C GLN A 219 6.82 37.19 8.58
N ARG A 220 6.36 36.52 9.64
CA ARG A 220 5.21 36.97 10.44
C ARG A 220 5.57 38.30 11.12
N SER A 221 4.78 39.34 10.88
CA SER A 221 4.74 40.52 11.71
C SER A 221 4.13 40.16 13.07
N ALA A 222 4.93 40.31 14.13
CA ALA A 222 4.49 40.08 15.50
C ALA A 222 3.45 41.16 15.89
N GLY A 223 2.16 40.80 15.95
CA GLY A 223 1.13 41.69 16.49
C GLY A 223 -0.33 41.38 16.13
N ALA A 224 -0.61 40.67 15.05
CA ALA A 224 -1.97 40.23 14.70
C ALA A 224 -2.17 38.75 15.08
N SER A 225 -3.23 38.42 15.83
CA SER A 225 -3.58 37.02 16.03
C SER A 225 -3.99 36.45 14.67
N GLY A 226 -3.13 35.60 14.10
CA GLY A 226 -3.40 34.96 12.81
C GLY A 226 -4.72 34.16 12.81
N PRO A 227 -5.21 33.79 11.61
CA PRO A 227 -6.45 33.05 11.45
C PRO A 227 -6.44 31.76 12.29
N LYS A 228 -7.55 31.49 12.98
CA LYS A 228 -7.72 30.31 13.82
C LYS A 228 -8.87 29.45 13.30
N PRO A 229 -8.89 28.13 13.59
CA PRO A 229 -9.97 27.25 13.15
C PRO A 229 -11.37 27.73 13.56
N ALA A 230 -11.47 28.38 14.73
CA ALA A 230 -12.72 28.96 15.24
C ALA A 230 -13.33 30.02 14.30
N ASP A 231 -12.52 30.71 13.49
CA ASP A 231 -12.99 31.74 12.56
C ASP A 231 -13.78 31.14 11.37
N PHE A 232 -13.72 29.82 11.17
CA PHE A 232 -14.26 29.14 9.99
C PHE A 232 -15.30 28.06 10.31
N VAL A 233 -15.77 27.99 11.56
CA VAL A 233 -16.73 26.98 12.01
C VAL A 233 -18.06 27.13 11.25
N GLY A 234 -18.60 26.01 10.76
CA GLY A 234 -19.85 25.95 10.00
C GLY A 234 -19.72 26.30 8.52
N ARG A 235 -18.55 26.74 8.06
CA ARG A 235 -18.31 27.10 6.66
C ARG A 235 -18.04 25.87 5.81
N ASP A 236 -18.68 25.76 4.65
CA ASP A 236 -18.49 24.63 3.74
C ASP A 236 -17.31 24.87 2.79
N PHE A 237 -16.35 23.94 2.77
CA PHE A 237 -15.20 23.93 1.86
C PHE A 237 -15.36 22.86 0.76
N GLY A 238 -16.60 22.48 0.44
CA GLY A 238 -16.96 21.52 -0.59
C GLY A 238 -16.40 20.14 -0.27
N LYS A 239 -15.63 19.56 -1.20
CA LYS A 239 -15.05 18.22 -1.03
C LYS A 239 -14.09 18.09 0.17
N TYR A 240 -13.62 19.19 0.74
CA TYR A 240 -12.73 19.18 1.90
C TYR A 240 -13.47 19.10 3.23
N GLY A 241 -14.79 19.33 3.23
CA GLY A 241 -15.65 19.22 4.41
C GLY A 241 -16.06 20.57 4.99
N VAL A 242 -16.74 20.52 6.13
CA VAL A 242 -17.25 21.71 6.83
C VAL A 242 -16.30 22.10 7.95
N GLY A 243 -16.01 23.39 8.08
CA GLY A 243 -15.16 23.92 9.15
C GLY A 243 -15.74 23.59 10.53
N VAL A 244 -14.90 23.13 11.44
CA VAL A 244 -15.27 22.78 12.81
C VAL A 244 -14.26 23.33 13.79
N GLU A 245 -14.67 23.46 15.05
CA GLU A 245 -13.72 23.72 16.13
C GLU A 245 -12.72 22.57 16.22
N LYS A 246 -11.50 22.90 16.65
CA LYS A 246 -10.47 21.89 16.87
C LYS A 246 -10.99 20.88 17.91
N PRO A 247 -11.20 19.62 17.54
CA PRO A 247 -11.74 18.64 18.47
C PRO A 247 -10.68 18.30 19.54
N ASP A 248 -11.12 18.05 20.77
CA ASP A 248 -10.27 17.56 21.85
C ASP A 248 -9.98 16.06 21.65
N LEU A 249 -9.22 15.76 20.59
CA LEU A 249 -8.78 14.41 20.29
C LEU A 249 -7.46 14.18 21.02
N LYS A 250 -7.45 13.13 21.85
CA LYS A 250 -6.20 12.51 22.28
C LYS A 250 -5.59 11.86 21.05
N ILE A 251 -4.75 12.61 20.33
CA ILE A 251 -4.00 12.08 19.19
C ILE A 251 -3.14 10.96 19.76
N GLY A 252 -3.56 9.71 19.51
CA GLY A 252 -2.87 8.53 20.01
C GLY A 252 -1.46 8.55 19.46
N PHE A 253 -0.48 8.75 20.35
CA PHE A 253 0.89 9.08 19.96
C PHE A 253 1.51 7.99 19.09
N TRP A 254 1.96 8.44 17.92
CA TRP A 254 3.15 8.09 17.14
C TRP A 254 3.97 6.90 17.66
N ASN A 255 3.45 5.69 17.46
CA ASN A 255 4.26 4.48 17.37
C ASN A 255 5.35 4.68 16.30
N ASP A 256 6.45 3.92 16.36
CA ASP A 256 7.57 4.06 15.40
C ASP A 256 7.11 4.00 13.93
N HIS A 257 5.96 3.37 13.70
CA HIS A 257 5.15 3.42 12.51
C HIS A 257 4.72 4.77 11.95
N ALA A 258 4.33 5.71 12.80
CA ALA A 258 3.95 7.03 12.37
C ALA A 258 5.19 7.86 12.00
N LYS A 259 6.37 7.52 12.55
CA LYS A 259 7.66 8.10 12.13
C LYS A 259 8.08 7.60 10.75
N ASP A 260 7.82 6.33 10.45
CA ASP A 260 8.09 5.73 9.15
C ASP A 260 7.17 6.29 8.06
N GLN A 261 5.86 6.46 8.35
CA GLN A 261 4.93 7.11 7.41
C GLN A 261 5.19 8.61 7.19
N ALA A 262 5.73 9.31 8.19
CA ALA A 262 6.16 10.70 8.08
C ALA A 262 7.34 10.82 7.10
N ARG A 263 8.37 9.96 7.26
CA ARG A 263 9.53 9.87 6.37
C ARG A 263 9.17 9.51 4.93
N GLU A 264 8.19 8.62 4.71
CA GLU A 264 7.74 8.22 3.37
C GLU A 264 7.04 9.34 2.57
N ARG A 265 6.65 10.45 3.21
CA ARG A 265 5.86 11.54 2.61
C ARG A 265 6.50 12.93 2.77
N MET A 266 7.81 12.97 3.08
CA MET A 266 8.63 14.18 3.19
C MET A 266 8.17 15.20 4.25
N LEU A 267 7.52 14.74 5.32
CA LEU A 267 7.26 15.56 6.51
C LEU A 267 7.86 14.87 7.73
N SER A 268 8.57 15.61 8.56
CA SER A 268 9.03 15.15 9.87
C SER A 268 7.85 14.97 10.82
N VAL A 269 8.04 14.15 11.86
CA VAL A 269 7.05 13.92 12.93
C VAL A 269 6.72 15.24 13.63
N ASP A 270 7.70 16.14 13.76
CA ASP A 270 7.52 17.45 14.38
C ASP A 270 6.69 18.39 13.50
N GLU A 271 6.85 18.34 12.16
CA GLU A 271 5.99 19.08 11.24
C GLU A 271 4.54 18.59 11.29
N ILE A 272 4.30 17.28 11.39
CA ILE A 272 2.93 16.77 11.53
C ILE A 272 2.35 17.14 12.89
N ARG A 273 3.16 17.10 13.95
CA ARG A 273 2.75 17.59 15.27
C ARG A 273 2.38 19.07 15.21
N ASP A 274 3.16 19.89 14.51
CA ASP A 274 2.87 21.31 14.31
C ASP A 274 1.57 21.53 13.53
N ILE A 275 1.33 20.77 12.45
CA ILE A 275 0.08 20.84 11.68
C ILE A 275 -1.15 20.61 12.56
N VAL A 276 -1.11 19.62 13.45
CA VAL A 276 -2.26 19.27 14.30
C VAL A 276 -2.32 20.15 15.57
N ALA A 277 -1.18 20.58 16.09
CA ALA A 277 -1.11 21.48 17.24
C ALA A 277 -1.59 22.88 16.86
N ASN A 278 -1.12 23.40 15.73
CA ASN A 278 -1.31 24.76 15.24
C ASN A 278 -1.98 24.81 13.84
N PRO A 279 -3.18 24.24 13.67
CA PRO A 279 -3.90 24.33 12.40
C PRO A 279 -4.43 25.75 12.18
N LEU A 280 -4.43 26.20 10.93
CA LEU A 280 -5.18 27.38 10.49
C LEU A 280 -6.66 27.04 10.26
N LEU A 281 -6.92 25.82 9.79
CA LEU A 281 -8.24 25.31 9.50
C LEU A 281 -8.37 23.86 9.96
N VAL A 282 -9.53 23.53 10.54
CA VAL A 282 -9.96 22.16 10.79
C VAL A 282 -11.31 21.95 10.11
N THR A 283 -11.42 20.90 9.29
CA THR A 283 -12.69 20.54 8.64
C THR A 283 -13.09 19.12 8.99
N ARG A 284 -14.39 18.88 9.16
CA ARG A 284 -14.98 17.56 9.32
C ARG A 284 -15.49 17.07 7.97
N GLN A 285 -15.02 15.90 7.57
CA GLN A 285 -15.47 15.18 6.38
C GLN A 285 -16.60 14.20 6.73
N SER A 286 -17.43 13.83 5.75
CA SER A 286 -18.61 12.97 5.93
C SER A 286 -18.31 11.59 6.54
N ASN A 287 -17.06 11.13 6.47
CA ASN A 287 -16.63 9.81 6.95
C ASN A 287 -15.99 9.83 8.35
N SER A 288 -16.41 10.74 9.25
CA SER A 288 -15.84 10.88 10.60
C SER A 288 -14.32 11.13 10.62
N ARG A 289 -13.83 11.92 9.66
CA ARG A 289 -12.41 12.33 9.59
C ARG A 289 -12.27 13.84 9.69
N PHE A 290 -11.17 14.26 10.27
CA PHE A 290 -10.79 15.64 10.48
C PHE A 290 -9.55 15.97 9.66
N LEU A 291 -9.66 16.96 8.77
CA LEU A 291 -8.52 17.52 8.05
C LEU A 291 -8.00 18.74 8.83
N PHE A 292 -6.77 18.66 9.29
CA PHE A 292 -5.97 19.73 9.88
C PHE A 292 -5.09 20.32 8.79
N LEU A 293 -5.14 21.64 8.62
CA LEU A 293 -4.42 22.33 7.55
C LEU A 293 -3.69 23.55 8.12
N ASN A 294 -2.41 23.70 7.75
CA ASN A 294 -1.64 24.93 7.93
C ASN A 294 -0.78 25.19 6.67
N ASP A 295 0.09 26.21 6.74
CA ASP A 295 0.96 26.61 5.63
C ASP A 295 1.99 25.56 5.23
N ASN A 296 2.37 24.70 6.17
CA ASN A 296 3.43 23.73 6.01
C ASN A 296 2.91 22.39 5.47
N GLY A 297 1.64 22.05 5.75
CA GLY A 297 1.07 20.80 5.30
C GLY A 297 -0.35 20.57 5.78
N ALA A 298 -0.86 19.38 5.47
CA ALA A 298 -2.15 18.93 5.95
C ALA A 298 -2.06 17.50 6.52
N ALA A 299 -2.89 17.24 7.53
CA ALA A 299 -3.01 15.96 8.20
C ALA A 299 -4.48 15.57 8.33
N ILE A 300 -4.82 14.35 7.95
CA ILE A 300 -6.15 13.77 8.09
C ILE A 300 -6.09 12.78 9.25
N VAL A 301 -6.93 13.01 10.26
CA VAL A 301 -7.03 12.21 11.49
C VAL A 301 -8.45 11.67 11.60
N ASP A 302 -8.63 10.44 12.07
CA ASP A 302 -9.95 9.91 12.38
C ASP A 302 -10.47 10.37 13.76
N ASP A 303 -11.70 9.99 14.08
CA ASP A 303 -12.35 10.24 15.38
C ASP A 303 -11.68 9.56 16.58
N ASN A 304 -10.81 8.57 16.32
CA ASN A 304 -9.99 7.90 17.33
C ASN A 304 -8.61 8.54 17.51
N GLY A 305 -8.34 9.66 16.83
CA GLY A 305 -7.06 10.36 16.92
C GLY A 305 -5.92 9.69 16.15
N ARG A 306 -6.21 8.78 15.22
CA ARG A 306 -5.19 8.11 14.37
C ARG A 306 -4.96 8.88 13.08
N LEU A 307 -3.69 9.04 12.70
CA LEU A 307 -3.31 9.65 11.43
C LEU A 307 -3.65 8.70 10.27
N VAL A 308 -4.55 9.14 9.39
CA VAL A 308 -4.96 8.41 8.17
C VAL A 308 -4.07 8.82 6.99
N ARG A 309 -3.80 10.11 6.85
CA ARG A 309 -3.02 10.65 5.72
C ARG A 309 -2.34 11.96 6.11
N ASN A 310 -1.21 12.26 5.51
CA ASN A 310 -0.58 13.58 5.54
C ASN A 310 -0.03 13.93 4.16
N TYR A 311 0.26 15.21 3.93
CA TYR A 311 1.02 15.67 2.78
C TYR A 311 1.56 17.07 3.07
N GLY A 312 2.82 17.32 2.65
CA GLY A 312 3.44 18.64 2.77
C GLY A 312 2.90 19.64 1.76
N SER A 313 3.20 20.91 1.98
CA SER A 313 2.76 22.03 1.15
C SER A 313 3.17 21.90 -0.33
N SER A 314 4.30 21.26 -0.60
CA SER A 314 4.77 20.94 -1.96
C SER A 314 3.81 20.04 -2.76
N ASN A 315 2.91 19.33 -2.08
CA ASN A 315 1.92 18.44 -2.69
C ASN A 315 0.48 19.02 -2.66
N PHE A 316 0.32 20.29 -2.28
CA PHE A 316 -0.99 20.92 -2.27
C PHE A 316 -1.54 21.05 -3.69
N LYS A 317 -2.75 20.51 -3.87
CA LYS A 317 -3.55 20.75 -5.07
C LYS A 317 -4.07 22.18 -5.06
N GLN A 318 -4.39 22.72 -6.24
CA GLN A 318 -4.88 24.09 -6.41
C GLN A 318 -6.01 24.44 -5.42
N GLY A 319 -6.97 23.55 -5.21
CA GLY A 319 -8.07 23.82 -4.28
C GLY A 319 -7.65 24.01 -2.81
N ILE A 320 -6.54 23.44 -2.34
CA ILE A 320 -6.01 23.71 -0.99
C ILE A 320 -5.29 25.05 -0.96
N LEU A 321 -4.54 25.38 -2.02
CA LEU A 321 -3.88 26.67 -2.17
C LEU A 321 -4.91 27.82 -2.19
N ASP A 322 -6.03 27.63 -2.88
CA ASP A 322 -7.12 28.60 -2.92
C ASP A 322 -7.76 28.80 -1.53
N ILE A 323 -7.93 27.73 -0.76
CA ILE A 323 -8.41 27.80 0.63
C ILE A 323 -7.43 28.58 1.50
N LEU A 324 -6.14 28.25 1.45
CA LEU A 324 -5.11 28.97 2.22
C LEU A 324 -5.03 30.44 1.83
N LYS A 325 -5.13 30.75 0.54
CA LYS A 325 -5.16 32.13 0.06
C LYS A 325 -6.34 32.90 0.64
N ARG A 326 -7.54 32.29 0.70
CA ARG A 326 -8.74 32.87 1.32
C ARG A 326 -8.60 33.07 2.82
N ILE A 327 -8.00 32.11 3.52
CA ILE A 327 -7.72 32.19 4.95
C ILE A 327 -6.78 33.36 5.26
N HIS A 328 -5.71 33.51 4.48
CA HIS A 328 -4.72 34.58 4.66
C HIS A 328 -5.19 35.96 4.18
N SER A 329 -6.05 36.01 3.16
CA SER A 329 -6.64 37.27 2.70
C SER A 329 -7.71 37.81 3.66
N GLY A 330 -8.13 37.01 4.67
CA GLY A 330 -9.15 37.41 5.61
C GLY A 330 -10.55 37.48 5.00
N GLU A 331 -10.76 36.83 3.85
CA GLU A 331 -12.08 36.64 3.24
C GLU A 331 -12.90 35.69 4.12
N ARG A 332 -13.53 36.26 5.16
CA ARG A 332 -14.43 35.59 6.11
C ARG A 332 -15.77 35.23 5.51
#